data_AF-A0A5C5VNP7-F1
#
_entry.id   AF-A0A5C5VNP7-F1
#
_cell.length_a   1.000
_cell.length_b   1.000
_cell.length_c   1.000
_cell.angle_alpha   90.00
_cell.angle_beta   90.00
_cell.angle_gamma   90.00
#
_symmetry.space_group_name_H-M   'P 1'
#
loop_
_entity.id
_entity.type
_entity.pdbx_description
1 polymer ?
#
loop_
_entity_poly.entity_id
_entity_poly.type
_entity_poly.pdbx_seq_one_letter_code
_entity_poly.pdbx_strand_id
1 'polypeptide(L)'
;MKSTRSTQQAHYLGADLTDRHSQARRPIDVCGLTCTDENLLEAAFWQWEWPEPQEALDLSQLMKEVRDAKSVMLDGPQGLASIGNHLRACERESGAVGKTPDTMPAKKRPFGGYIRSSIELFSAFHKAEIKVSPDNFIGGVCEVYPGNIWRRLANRVLPRKSTEEGRRARKIILESLGVSKLPRLPTHDENDACVGAVLAAAADNKVHGVRVTGLGSGLVIEEGGTLREGQMVIPEICNGVRNKIEAALRDIPTPTAPKTSSSRQAASDQESLDRATTLRDCLIKRALEGNAQIFTYAGAYKHIFGALNARWSQAYANQVISVAESTAPAELPGLGAVRLDAFIVSKRSGLPSDGHWESANYDREDWERVLGTATIVY
;
A
#
# COMPACT_ATOMS: atom_id res chain seq x y z
N MET A 1 -15.40 -8.84 20.89
CA MET A 1 -14.53 -7.65 20.95
C MET A 1 -15.02 -6.76 22.07
N LYS A 2 -14.10 -6.12 22.79
CA LYS A 2 -14.44 -5.20 23.88
C LYS A 2 -13.97 -3.79 23.53
N SER A 3 -14.71 -2.78 23.97
CA SER A 3 -14.31 -1.38 23.83
C SER A 3 -13.88 -0.84 25.19
N THR A 4 -12.78 -0.12 25.24
CA THR A 4 -12.37 0.64 26.44
C THR A 4 -12.97 2.05 26.46
N ARG A 5 -13.81 2.39 25.47
CA ARG A 5 -14.47 3.69 25.37
C ARG A 5 -15.31 3.98 26.62
N SER A 6 -15.17 5.21 27.09
CA SER A 6 -16.00 5.76 28.16
C SER A 6 -17.34 6.31 27.63
N THR A 7 -17.96 7.24 28.34
CA THR A 7 -19.26 7.84 27.96
C THR A 7 -19.18 8.88 26.84
N GLN A 8 -17.98 9.18 26.33
CA GLN A 8 -17.80 10.25 25.35
C GLN A 8 -18.44 9.89 24.01
N GLN A 9 -19.32 10.75 23.49
CA GLN A 9 -19.90 10.61 22.16
C GLN A 9 -18.86 10.93 21.07
N ALA A 10 -18.99 10.30 19.90
CA ALA A 10 -18.14 10.48 18.74
C ALA A 10 -19.01 10.34 17.49
N HIS A 11 -18.90 11.30 16.56
CA HIS A 11 -19.66 11.30 15.32
C HIS A 11 -18.96 10.49 14.22
N TYR A 12 -17.63 10.42 14.26
CA TYR A 12 -16.82 9.71 13.27
C TYR A 12 -15.78 8.86 13.98
N LEU A 13 -15.53 7.65 13.46
CA LEU A 13 -14.56 6.74 14.03
C LEU A 13 -13.49 6.39 12.99
N GLY A 14 -12.26 6.25 13.47
CA GLY A 14 -11.16 5.64 12.74
C GLY A 14 -10.44 4.64 13.64
N ALA A 15 -10.03 3.50 13.10
CA ALA A 15 -9.34 2.47 13.87
C ALA A 15 -8.13 1.91 13.11
N ASP A 16 -6.98 1.83 13.78
CA ASP A 16 -5.76 1.20 13.27
C ASP A 16 -5.72 -0.28 13.67
N LEU A 17 -6.09 -1.17 12.75
CA LEU A 17 -6.27 -2.57 13.07
C LEU A 17 -4.93 -3.27 13.33
N THR A 18 -4.96 -4.28 14.21
CA THR A 18 -3.80 -5.11 14.53
C THR A 18 -4.06 -6.58 14.21
N ASP A 19 -2.99 -7.38 14.20
CA ASP A 19 -3.07 -8.81 13.95
C ASP A 19 -3.63 -9.57 15.17
N ARG A 20 -4.90 -9.99 15.07
CA ARG A 20 -5.57 -10.83 16.08
C ARG A 20 -4.85 -12.15 16.32
N HIS A 21 -4.16 -12.68 15.31
CA HIS A 21 -3.46 -13.98 15.37
C HIS A 21 -2.00 -13.87 15.82
N SER A 22 -1.50 -12.67 16.10
CA SER A 22 -0.16 -12.47 16.67
C SER A 22 -0.05 -13.10 18.07
N GLN A 23 1.11 -13.66 18.38
CA GLN A 23 1.45 -14.12 19.73
C GLN A 23 1.55 -12.94 20.72
N ALA A 24 2.05 -11.81 20.24
CA ALA A 24 2.05 -10.54 20.97
C ALA A 24 0.89 -9.68 20.43
N ARG A 25 -0.33 -10.15 20.65
CA ARG A 25 -1.56 -9.45 20.23
C ARG A 25 -1.62 -8.11 20.96
N ARG A 26 -1.87 -7.05 20.20
CA ARG A 26 -2.05 -5.69 20.72
C ARG A 26 -3.51 -5.27 20.57
N PRO A 27 -4.02 -4.37 21.42
CA PRO A 27 -5.29 -3.70 21.14
C PRO A 27 -5.24 -2.94 19.81
N ILE A 28 -6.42 -2.61 19.29
CA ILE A 28 -6.64 -1.71 18.15
C ILE A 28 -6.77 -0.31 18.72
N ASP A 29 -5.98 0.65 18.24
CA ASP A 29 -6.12 2.04 18.63
C ASP A 29 -7.27 2.67 17.82
N VAL A 30 -8.15 3.37 18.53
CA VAL A 30 -9.36 3.99 17.97
C VAL A 30 -9.36 5.48 18.24
N CYS A 31 -9.65 6.27 17.22
CA CYS A 31 -9.90 7.69 17.33
C CYS A 31 -11.38 7.98 17.05
N GLY A 32 -12.04 8.64 17.99
CA GLY A 32 -13.33 9.27 17.78
C GLY A 32 -13.19 10.76 17.55
N LEU A 33 -13.91 11.29 16.56
CA LEU A 33 -14.03 12.73 16.35
C LEU A 33 -15.45 13.21 16.65
N THR A 34 -15.55 14.28 17.43
CA THR A 34 -16.80 15.01 17.66
C THR A 34 -16.71 16.37 16.99
N CYS A 35 -17.71 16.67 16.17
CA CYS A 35 -17.82 17.96 15.51
C CYS A 35 -18.38 18.98 16.49
N THR A 36 -17.69 20.10 16.68
CA THR A 36 -18.20 21.24 17.45
C THR A 36 -18.93 22.22 16.52
N ASP A 37 -19.61 23.20 17.11
CA ASP A 37 -20.34 24.25 16.38
C ASP A 37 -19.41 25.13 15.53
N GLU A 38 -18.11 25.19 15.86
CA GLU A 38 -17.08 25.92 15.13
C GLU A 38 -16.46 25.12 13.96
N ASN A 39 -17.04 23.97 13.61
CA ASN A 39 -16.48 23.00 12.66
C ASN A 39 -15.07 22.49 13.06
N LEU A 40 -14.75 22.50 14.35
CA LEU A 40 -13.56 21.82 14.86
C LEU A 40 -13.89 20.35 15.13
N LEU A 41 -12.88 19.50 14.99
CA LEU A 41 -12.98 18.06 15.22
C LEU A 41 -12.22 17.71 16.50
N GLU A 42 -12.95 17.55 17.61
CA GLU A 42 -12.32 17.17 18.87
C GLU A 42 -12.02 15.68 18.88
N ALA A 43 -10.73 15.33 19.03
CA ALA A 43 -10.29 13.96 19.10
C ALA A 43 -10.40 13.37 20.52
N ALA A 44 -10.80 12.11 20.57
CA ALA A 44 -10.71 11.24 21.73
C ALA A 44 -10.14 9.89 21.31
N PHE A 45 -9.36 9.27 22.19
CA PHE A 45 -8.68 8.00 21.92
C PHE A 45 -9.10 6.95 22.93
N TRP A 46 -9.34 5.75 22.44
CA TRP A 46 -9.58 4.54 23.23
C TRP A 46 -9.16 3.33 22.41
N GLN A 47 -9.45 2.13 22.90
CA GLN A 47 -8.99 0.90 22.31
C GLN A 47 -10.12 -0.11 22.12
N TRP A 48 -9.99 -0.92 21.07
CA TRP A 48 -10.74 -2.17 20.94
C TRP A 48 -9.84 -3.37 21.21
N GLU A 49 -10.36 -4.32 21.97
CA GLU A 49 -9.67 -5.56 22.29
C GLU A 49 -10.21 -6.70 21.42
N TRP A 50 -9.28 -7.38 20.76
CA TRP A 50 -9.54 -8.63 20.07
C TRP A 50 -9.91 -9.73 21.07
N PRO A 51 -10.99 -10.52 20.81
CA PRO A 51 -11.19 -11.78 21.51
C PRO A 51 -10.12 -12.79 21.13
N GLU A 52 -10.05 -13.90 21.86
CA GLU A 52 -9.10 -14.95 21.54
C GLU A 52 -9.31 -15.48 20.11
N PRO A 53 -8.25 -15.84 19.35
CA PRO A 53 -8.34 -16.19 17.93
C PRO A 53 -9.32 -17.30 17.56
N GLN A 54 -9.64 -18.17 18.52
CA GLN A 54 -10.50 -19.34 18.36
C GLN A 54 -11.97 -18.98 18.60
N GLU A 55 -12.24 -17.86 19.28
CA GLU A 55 -13.58 -17.38 19.57
C GLU A 55 -14.23 -16.78 18.32
N ALA A 56 -15.56 -16.76 18.26
CA ALA A 56 -16.24 -15.97 17.24
C ALA A 56 -16.05 -14.46 17.52
N LEU A 57 -16.02 -13.65 16.46
CA LEU A 57 -16.05 -12.19 16.62
C LEU A 57 -17.46 -11.76 17.06
N ASP A 58 -17.68 -11.70 18.36
CA ASP A 58 -18.85 -11.02 18.93
C ASP A 58 -18.62 -9.50 18.92
N LEU A 59 -19.47 -8.77 18.23
CA LEU A 59 -19.41 -7.30 18.11
C LEU A 59 -20.35 -6.59 19.08
N SER A 60 -21.11 -7.31 19.91
CA SER A 60 -22.17 -6.77 20.78
C SER A 60 -21.76 -5.50 21.54
N GLN A 61 -20.56 -5.48 22.11
CA GLN A 61 -20.04 -4.33 22.87
C GLN A 61 -19.57 -3.15 22.00
N LEU A 62 -19.27 -3.38 20.73
CA LEU A 62 -18.91 -2.32 19.77
C LEU A 62 -20.14 -1.78 19.02
N MET A 63 -21.24 -2.53 18.97
CA MET A 63 -22.38 -2.21 18.10
C MET A 63 -22.96 -0.83 18.36
N LYS A 64 -23.10 -0.44 19.64
CA LYS A 64 -23.66 0.87 19.98
C LYS A 64 -22.81 1.99 19.40
N GLU A 65 -21.49 1.95 19.61
CA GLU A 65 -20.62 3.01 19.11
C GLU A 65 -20.50 3.06 17.59
N VAL A 66 -20.48 1.89 16.93
CA VAL A 66 -20.41 1.81 15.47
C VAL A 66 -21.71 2.31 14.83
N ARG A 67 -22.87 2.03 15.43
CA ARG A 67 -24.17 2.52 14.94
C ARG A 67 -24.41 4.00 15.24
N ASP A 68 -23.92 4.50 16.37
CA ASP A 68 -24.05 5.92 16.73
C ASP A 68 -23.12 6.81 15.89
N ALA A 69 -22.03 6.26 15.37
CA ALA A 69 -21.14 6.95 14.45
C ALA A 69 -21.81 7.10 13.07
N LYS A 70 -21.64 8.28 12.46
CA LYS A 70 -22.07 8.52 11.08
C LYS A 70 -21.26 7.73 10.08
N SER A 71 -19.98 7.47 10.37
CA SER A 71 -19.09 6.69 9.53
C SER A 71 -17.91 6.15 10.34
N VAL A 72 -17.42 4.98 9.97
CA VAL A 72 -16.29 4.29 10.58
C VAL A 72 -15.28 3.90 9.50
N MET A 73 -14.01 4.24 9.71
CA MET A 73 -12.91 3.96 8.78
C MET A 73 -11.90 3.03 9.44
N LEU A 74 -11.59 1.89 8.83
CA LEU A 74 -10.72 0.87 9.41
C LEU A 74 -9.46 0.70 8.55
N ASP A 75 -8.27 0.73 9.19
CA ASP A 75 -7.01 0.40 8.51
C ASP A 75 -6.89 -1.11 8.33
N GLY A 76 -7.46 -1.61 7.23
CA GLY A 76 -7.26 -2.98 6.80
C GLY A 76 -8.21 -3.43 5.69
N PRO A 77 -7.86 -4.52 5.00
CA PRO A 77 -8.60 -5.03 3.86
C PRO A 77 -10.01 -5.50 4.24
N GLN A 78 -11.02 -4.98 3.55
CA GLN A 78 -12.41 -5.38 3.80
C GLN A 78 -12.88 -6.65 3.09
N GLY A 79 -12.14 -7.11 2.08
CA GLY A 79 -12.52 -8.27 1.27
C GLY A 79 -11.32 -8.97 0.66
N LEU A 80 -11.57 -10.10 -0.01
CA LEU A 80 -10.59 -10.85 -0.80
C LEU A 80 -10.45 -10.26 -2.22
N ALA A 81 -9.43 -10.64 -2.98
CA ALA A 81 -9.43 -10.32 -4.42
C ALA A 81 -10.57 -11.03 -5.17
N SER A 82 -10.92 -10.51 -6.35
CA SER A 82 -11.71 -11.27 -7.32
C SER A 82 -11.08 -12.64 -7.58
N ILE A 83 -11.91 -13.65 -7.86
CA ILE A 83 -11.46 -15.03 -8.09
C ILE A 83 -10.35 -15.06 -9.15
N GLY A 84 -9.25 -15.75 -8.85
CA GLY A 84 -8.09 -15.87 -9.73
C GLY A 84 -7.05 -14.75 -9.57
N ASN A 85 -7.36 -13.66 -8.86
CA ASN A 85 -6.42 -12.56 -8.65
C ASN A 85 -5.53 -12.77 -7.41
N HIS A 86 -4.29 -12.30 -7.50
CA HIS A 86 -3.31 -12.38 -6.40
C HIS A 86 -3.28 -11.14 -5.49
N LEU A 87 -3.94 -10.05 -5.89
CA LEU A 87 -4.15 -8.84 -5.10
C LEU A 87 -5.41 -8.11 -5.56
N ARG A 88 -5.99 -7.29 -4.69
CA ARG A 88 -7.16 -6.45 -5.00
C ARG A 88 -6.82 -5.26 -5.90
N ALA A 89 -7.81 -4.72 -6.60
CA ALA A 89 -7.63 -3.55 -7.45
C ALA A 89 -7.10 -2.33 -6.66
N CYS A 90 -7.71 -2.04 -5.50
CA CYS A 90 -7.31 -0.93 -4.63
C CYS A 90 -5.87 -1.06 -4.12
N GLU A 91 -5.37 -2.27 -3.87
CA GLU A 91 -4.01 -2.55 -3.42
C GLU A 91 -2.97 -2.39 -4.53
N ARG A 92 -3.38 -2.60 -5.79
CA ARG A 92 -2.55 -2.35 -6.98
C ARG A 92 -2.34 -0.86 -7.16
N GLU A 93 -3.43 -0.10 -7.14
CA GLU A 93 -3.43 1.34 -7.35
C GLU A 93 -2.77 2.10 -6.18
N SER A 94 -3.00 1.67 -4.95
CA SER A 94 -2.45 2.35 -3.76
C SER A 94 -0.99 2.03 -3.47
N GLY A 95 -0.47 0.93 -4.02
CA GLY A 95 0.83 0.38 -3.65
C GLY A 95 0.88 -0.19 -2.23
N ALA A 96 -0.25 -0.62 -1.66
CA ALA A 96 -0.32 -1.18 -0.30
C ALA A 96 0.67 -2.33 -0.10
N VAL A 97 1.33 -2.40 1.06
CA VAL A 97 2.38 -3.41 1.33
C VAL A 97 1.79 -4.80 1.53
N GLY A 98 0.66 -4.90 2.23
CA GLY A 98 -0.11 -6.14 2.33
C GLY A 98 -0.87 -6.41 1.03
N LYS A 99 -0.76 -7.64 0.52
CA LYS A 99 -1.47 -8.09 -0.69
C LYS A 99 -2.50 -9.14 -0.30
N THR A 100 -3.75 -8.89 -0.63
CA THR A 100 -4.87 -9.76 -0.31
C THR A 100 -5.27 -10.56 -1.54
N PRO A 101 -5.00 -11.88 -1.57
CA PRO A 101 -5.36 -12.71 -2.70
C PRO A 101 -6.86 -13.07 -2.68
N ASP A 102 -7.29 -13.81 -3.69
CA ASP A 102 -8.65 -14.34 -3.84
C ASP A 102 -9.08 -15.37 -2.78
N THR A 103 -8.14 -15.82 -1.96
CA THR A 103 -8.33 -16.79 -0.88
C THR A 103 -7.76 -16.28 0.41
N MET A 104 -8.34 -16.69 1.54
CA MET A 104 -7.88 -16.22 2.84
C MET A 104 -6.41 -16.59 3.08
N PRO A 105 -5.50 -15.62 3.31
CA PRO A 105 -4.09 -15.92 3.43
C PRO A 105 -3.78 -16.80 4.65
N ALA A 106 -2.75 -17.63 4.50
CA ALA A 106 -2.22 -18.41 5.61
C ALA A 106 -1.59 -17.49 6.66
N LYS A 107 -1.88 -17.74 7.95
CA LYS A 107 -1.42 -16.92 9.09
C LYS A 107 0.10 -16.71 9.15
N LYS A 108 0.88 -17.66 8.63
CA LYS A 108 2.36 -17.62 8.66
C LYS A 108 2.96 -16.74 7.55
N ARG A 109 2.19 -16.29 6.56
CA ARG A 109 2.69 -15.38 5.52
C ARG A 109 2.82 -13.96 6.09
N PRO A 110 3.76 -13.14 5.58
CA PRO A 110 3.82 -11.72 5.94
C PRO A 110 2.43 -11.07 5.82
N PHE A 111 2.01 -10.35 6.86
CA PHE A 111 0.69 -9.72 7.00
C PHE A 111 -0.52 -10.67 6.97
N GLY A 112 -0.34 -12.00 6.85
CA GLY A 112 -1.45 -12.94 6.68
C GLY A 112 -2.42 -12.97 7.87
N GLY A 113 -1.91 -12.84 9.10
CA GLY A 113 -2.76 -12.73 10.28
C GLY A 113 -3.55 -11.42 10.33
N TYR A 114 -2.90 -10.29 10.06
CA TYR A 114 -3.54 -8.97 9.96
C TYR A 114 -4.63 -8.92 8.89
N ILE A 115 -4.35 -9.35 7.65
CA ILE A 115 -5.31 -9.37 6.54
C ILE A 115 -6.54 -10.20 6.92
N ARG A 116 -6.31 -11.40 7.47
CA ARG A 116 -7.39 -12.27 7.94
C ARG A 116 -8.23 -11.60 9.04
N SER A 117 -7.59 -10.98 10.02
CA SER A 117 -8.26 -10.30 11.13
C SER A 117 -9.20 -9.20 10.62
N SER A 118 -8.75 -8.42 9.63
CA SER A 118 -9.54 -7.35 9.03
C SER A 118 -10.73 -7.88 8.24
N ILE A 119 -10.53 -8.86 7.35
CA ILE A 119 -11.63 -9.44 6.56
C ILE A 119 -12.66 -10.13 7.46
N GLU A 120 -12.22 -10.84 8.50
CA GLU A 120 -13.12 -11.45 9.49
C GLU A 120 -13.96 -10.37 10.22
N LEU A 121 -13.36 -9.23 10.55
CA LEU A 121 -14.04 -8.10 11.20
C LEU A 121 -15.08 -7.46 10.27
N PHE A 122 -14.74 -7.15 9.02
CA PHE A 122 -15.69 -6.63 8.04
C PHE A 122 -16.83 -7.61 7.76
N SER A 123 -16.52 -8.91 7.68
CA SER A 123 -17.54 -9.96 7.56
C SER A 123 -18.47 -10.02 8.78
N ALA A 124 -17.93 -9.82 9.99
CA ALA A 124 -18.73 -9.77 11.21
C ALA A 124 -19.64 -8.53 11.24
N PHE A 125 -19.16 -7.37 10.77
CA PHE A 125 -20.00 -6.18 10.61
C PHE A 125 -21.12 -6.40 9.60
N HIS A 126 -20.81 -7.00 8.45
CA HIS A 126 -21.82 -7.34 7.44
C HIS A 126 -22.90 -8.27 8.01
N LYS A 127 -22.50 -9.33 8.74
CA LYS A 127 -23.42 -10.25 9.42
C LYS A 127 -24.28 -9.57 10.49
N ALA A 128 -23.76 -8.51 11.11
CA ALA A 128 -24.49 -7.68 12.07
C ALA A 128 -25.33 -6.57 11.39
N GLU A 129 -25.55 -6.66 10.08
CA GLU A 129 -26.32 -5.73 9.26
C GLU A 129 -25.77 -4.30 9.26
N ILE A 130 -24.45 -4.15 9.47
CA ILE A 130 -23.75 -2.90 9.22
C ILE A 130 -23.32 -2.88 7.76
N LYS A 131 -23.61 -1.78 7.06
CA LYS A 131 -23.20 -1.60 5.66
C LYS A 131 -21.67 -1.56 5.59
N VAL A 132 -21.10 -2.37 4.71
CA VAL A 132 -19.67 -2.35 4.37
C VAL A 132 -19.52 -1.63 3.04
N SER A 133 -18.65 -0.62 2.99
CA SER A 133 -18.51 0.29 1.84
C SER A 133 -19.85 0.85 1.32
N PRO A 134 -20.65 1.52 2.17
CA PRO A 134 -21.86 2.19 1.70
C PRO A 134 -21.56 3.29 0.69
N ASP A 135 -22.57 3.64 -0.12
CA ASP A 135 -22.51 4.78 -1.03
C ASP A 135 -22.09 6.06 -0.29
N ASN A 136 -21.20 6.84 -0.91
CA ASN A 136 -20.60 8.05 -0.34
C ASN A 136 -19.86 7.84 1.00
N PHE A 137 -19.60 6.59 1.39
CA PHE A 137 -18.87 6.22 2.61
C PHE A 137 -19.53 6.68 3.92
N ILE A 138 -20.86 6.84 3.94
CA ILE A 138 -21.64 7.25 5.13
C ILE A 138 -22.62 6.15 5.56
N GLY A 139 -22.81 5.99 6.87
CA GLY A 139 -23.77 5.07 7.47
C GLY A 139 -23.26 3.62 7.55
N GLY A 140 -21.95 3.43 7.68
CA GLY A 140 -21.35 2.10 7.73
C GLY A 140 -19.85 2.12 8.02
N VAL A 141 -19.20 1.01 7.69
CA VAL A 141 -17.75 0.79 7.83
C VAL A 141 -17.09 0.81 6.46
N CYS A 142 -15.93 1.45 6.34
CA CYS A 142 -15.14 1.53 5.11
C CYS A 142 -13.67 1.23 5.38
N GLU A 143 -12.96 0.79 4.35
CA GLU A 143 -11.51 0.57 4.39
C GLU A 143 -10.72 1.86 4.11
N VAL A 144 -9.63 2.05 4.86
CA VAL A 144 -8.61 3.07 4.62
C VAL A 144 -7.21 2.45 4.61
N TYR A 145 -6.24 3.18 4.06
CA TYR A 145 -4.81 2.83 4.16
C TYR A 145 -3.98 4.09 4.49
N PRO A 146 -3.66 4.32 5.77
CA PRO A 146 -2.93 5.50 6.24
C PRO A 146 -1.63 5.77 5.48
N GLY A 147 -0.91 4.72 5.07
CA GLY A 147 0.31 4.86 4.27
C GLY A 147 0.12 5.69 3.00
N ASN A 148 -0.97 5.47 2.26
CA ASN A 148 -1.30 6.24 1.06
C ASN A 148 -1.90 7.61 1.42
N ILE A 149 -2.76 7.66 2.44
CA ILE A 149 -3.41 8.90 2.91
C ILE A 149 -2.36 9.95 3.30
N TRP A 150 -1.38 9.58 4.11
CA TRP A 150 -0.31 10.50 4.53
C TRP A 150 0.49 11.04 3.36
N ARG A 151 0.78 10.21 2.35
CA ARG A 151 1.49 10.63 1.13
C ARG A 151 0.69 11.67 0.35
N ARG A 152 -0.63 11.46 0.22
CA ARG A 152 -1.53 12.39 -0.47
C ARG A 152 -1.68 13.72 0.27
N LEU A 153 -1.82 13.67 1.60
CA LEU A 153 -1.98 14.87 2.43
C LEU A 153 -0.70 15.71 2.48
N ALA A 154 0.46 15.08 2.67
CA ALA A 154 1.73 15.79 2.82
C ALA A 154 2.32 16.28 1.50
N ASN A 155 1.99 15.62 0.38
CA ASN A 155 2.60 15.86 -0.93
C ASN A 155 4.14 15.87 -0.92
N ARG A 156 4.75 15.17 0.05
CA ARG A 156 6.19 15.01 0.23
C ARG A 156 6.47 13.77 1.08
N VAL A 157 7.74 13.36 1.14
CA VAL A 157 8.17 12.29 2.05
C VAL A 157 8.13 12.80 3.49
N LEU A 158 7.40 12.11 4.37
CA LEU A 158 7.39 12.39 5.80
C LEU A 158 8.47 11.57 6.53
N PRO A 159 8.98 12.05 7.68
CA PRO A 159 9.79 11.21 8.56
C PRO A 159 9.08 9.92 8.96
N ARG A 160 9.90 8.92 9.31
CA ARG A 160 9.43 7.58 9.68
C ARG A 160 8.38 7.69 10.78
N LYS A 161 7.26 6.99 10.64
CA LYS A 161 6.11 7.12 11.55
C LYS A 161 6.45 6.79 13.02
N SER A 162 7.46 5.97 13.26
CA SER A 162 7.90 5.60 14.61
C SER A 162 8.78 6.65 15.31
N THR A 163 9.32 7.64 14.61
CA THR A 163 10.16 8.68 15.23
C THR A 163 9.31 9.80 15.81
N GLU A 164 9.87 10.57 16.75
CA GLU A 164 9.20 11.73 17.32
C GLU A 164 8.83 12.77 16.25
N GLU A 165 9.73 13.04 15.31
CA GLU A 165 9.49 13.97 14.21
C GLU A 165 8.38 13.47 13.28
N GLY A 166 8.33 12.17 13.00
CA GLY A 166 7.30 11.57 12.14
C GLY A 166 5.92 11.61 12.78
N ARG A 167 5.84 11.43 14.10
CA ARG A 167 4.59 11.56 14.88
C ARG A 167 4.16 13.01 14.99
N ARG A 168 5.10 13.93 15.23
CA ARG A 168 4.83 15.38 15.25
C ARG A 168 4.36 15.89 13.89
N ALA A 169 4.95 15.44 12.79
CA ALA A 169 4.53 15.83 11.45
C ALA A 169 3.07 15.43 11.15
N ARG A 170 2.69 14.20 11.53
CA ARG A 170 1.31 13.70 11.36
C ARG A 170 0.32 14.47 12.24
N LYS A 171 0.68 14.76 13.49
CA LYS A 171 -0.10 15.64 14.38
C LYS A 171 -0.35 17.01 13.74
N ILE A 172 0.70 17.66 13.21
CA ILE A 172 0.58 18.97 12.55
C ILE A 172 -0.37 18.93 11.35
N ILE A 173 -0.33 17.84 10.56
CA ILE A 173 -1.27 17.65 9.44
C ILE A 173 -2.70 17.56 9.98
N LEU A 174 -2.96 16.75 11.01
CA LEU A 174 -4.29 16.61 11.62
C LEU A 174 -4.80 17.95 12.17
N GLU A 175 -3.96 18.71 12.88
CA GLU A 175 -4.30 20.06 13.35
C GLU A 175 -4.60 21.03 12.20
N SER A 176 -3.86 20.92 11.09
CA SER A 176 -4.12 21.69 9.87
C SER A 176 -5.48 21.35 9.24
N LEU A 177 -5.97 20.13 9.46
CA LEU A 177 -7.29 19.67 9.02
C LEU A 177 -8.41 19.98 10.03
N GLY A 178 -8.11 20.73 11.11
CA GLY A 178 -9.10 21.17 12.09
C GLY A 178 -9.29 20.22 13.26
N VAL A 179 -8.42 19.22 13.41
CA VAL A 179 -8.45 18.31 14.57
C VAL A 179 -7.84 18.99 15.79
N SER A 180 -8.53 18.91 16.92
CA SER A 180 -8.11 19.46 18.21
C SER A 180 -8.08 18.37 19.28
N LYS A 181 -7.62 18.72 20.50
CA LYS A 181 -7.49 17.79 21.66
C LYS A 181 -6.63 16.55 21.40
N LEU A 182 -5.74 16.60 20.40
CA LEU A 182 -4.73 15.57 20.20
C LEU A 182 -3.77 15.53 21.41
N PRO A 183 -3.29 14.34 21.81
CA PRO A 183 -2.18 14.20 22.75
C PRO A 183 -1.00 15.08 22.36
N ARG A 184 -0.15 15.46 23.33
CA ARG A 184 1.07 16.26 23.06
C ARG A 184 1.91 15.63 21.94
N LEU A 185 2.03 14.30 21.96
CA LEU A 185 2.69 13.53 20.93
C LEU A 185 1.96 12.18 20.76
N PRO A 186 1.00 12.08 19.82
CA PRO A 186 0.27 10.85 19.59
C PRO A 186 1.21 9.72 19.16
N THR A 187 0.85 8.47 19.44
CA THR A 187 1.53 7.30 18.88
C THR A 187 1.33 7.25 17.36
N HIS A 188 2.07 6.39 16.68
CA HIS A 188 1.88 6.25 15.24
C HIS A 188 0.55 5.58 14.90
N ASP A 189 0.12 4.62 15.72
CA ASP A 189 -1.17 3.93 15.60
C ASP A 189 -2.33 4.91 15.91
N GLU A 190 -2.21 5.77 16.93
CA GLU A 190 -3.18 6.84 17.19
C GLU A 190 -3.28 7.83 16.02
N ASN A 191 -2.16 8.22 15.41
CA ASN A 191 -2.19 9.08 14.22
C ASN A 191 -2.92 8.39 13.05
N ASP A 192 -2.61 7.12 12.79
CA ASP A 192 -3.18 6.31 11.71
C ASP A 192 -4.71 6.10 11.92
N ALA A 193 -5.15 5.85 13.16
CA ALA A 193 -6.57 5.83 13.52
C ALA A 193 -7.23 7.20 13.34
N CYS A 194 -6.58 8.28 13.77
CA CYS A 194 -7.14 9.64 13.68
C CYS A 194 -7.33 10.10 12.25
N VAL A 195 -6.38 9.81 11.34
CA VAL A 195 -6.55 10.17 9.93
C VAL A 195 -7.68 9.40 9.26
N GLY A 196 -7.94 8.16 9.69
CA GLY A 196 -9.15 7.42 9.31
C GLY A 196 -10.42 8.16 9.75
N ALA A 197 -10.49 8.60 11.00
CA ALA A 197 -11.64 9.35 11.51
C ALA A 197 -11.84 10.70 10.77
N VAL A 198 -10.75 11.36 10.37
CA VAL A 198 -10.80 12.57 9.53
C VAL A 198 -11.42 12.28 8.17
N LEU A 199 -11.10 11.15 7.52
CA LEU A 199 -11.76 10.79 6.26
C LEU A 199 -13.25 10.47 6.43
N ALA A 200 -13.64 9.85 7.55
CA ALA A 200 -15.06 9.69 7.90
C ALA A 200 -15.78 11.05 8.05
N ALA A 201 -15.14 12.02 8.69
CA ALA A 201 -15.67 13.38 8.80
C ALA A 201 -15.71 14.11 7.45
N ALA A 202 -14.69 13.90 6.59
CA ALA A 202 -14.63 14.47 5.25
C ALA A 202 -15.72 13.90 4.32
N ALA A 203 -16.07 12.62 4.46
CA ALA A 203 -17.21 12.01 3.76
C ALA A 203 -18.54 12.72 4.10
N ASP A 204 -18.70 13.21 5.34
CA ASP A 204 -19.85 14.03 5.77
C ASP A 204 -19.64 15.54 5.54
N ASN A 205 -18.68 15.91 4.69
CA ASN A 205 -18.33 17.29 4.36
C ASN A 205 -17.97 18.17 5.58
N LYS A 206 -17.46 17.58 6.67
CA LYS A 206 -17.05 18.31 7.89
C LYS A 206 -15.60 18.76 7.90
N VAL A 207 -14.80 18.32 6.92
CA VAL A 207 -13.41 18.75 6.76
C VAL A 207 -13.31 19.65 5.53
N HIS A 208 -13.33 20.97 5.75
CA HIS A 208 -13.36 21.93 4.65
C HIS A 208 -12.14 21.78 3.71
N GLY A 209 -12.39 21.71 2.41
CA GLY A 209 -11.35 21.58 1.39
C GLY A 209 -10.75 20.17 1.25
N VAL A 210 -11.33 19.17 1.91
CA VAL A 210 -11.02 17.75 1.73
C VAL A 210 -12.28 17.02 1.27
N ARG A 211 -12.19 16.40 0.10
CA ARG A 211 -13.16 15.43 -0.41
C ARG A 211 -12.61 14.02 -0.25
N VAL A 212 -13.48 13.03 -0.29
CA VAL A 212 -13.10 11.62 -0.31
C VAL A 212 -13.52 10.97 -1.62
N THR A 213 -12.70 10.05 -2.12
CA THR A 213 -13.02 9.19 -3.25
C THR A 213 -12.61 7.75 -2.96
N GLY A 214 -13.22 6.81 -3.67
CA GLY A 214 -12.89 5.39 -3.57
C GLY A 214 -11.82 5.00 -4.60
N LEU A 215 -10.81 4.28 -4.16
CA LEU A 215 -9.78 3.69 -5.00
C LEU A 215 -10.05 2.19 -5.20
N GLY A 216 -9.93 1.69 -6.43
CA GLY A 216 -10.22 0.31 -6.80
C GLY A 216 -11.69 0.00 -7.12
N SER A 217 -11.99 -1.29 -7.26
CA SER A 217 -13.30 -1.82 -7.61
C SER A 217 -14.32 -1.75 -6.46
N GLY A 218 -15.60 -1.64 -6.81
CA GLY A 218 -16.71 -1.74 -5.85
C GLY A 218 -16.72 -3.07 -5.09
N LEU A 219 -17.32 -3.06 -3.90
CA LEU A 219 -17.48 -4.27 -3.08
C LEU A 219 -18.45 -5.25 -3.74
N VAL A 220 -18.06 -6.51 -3.84
CA VAL A 220 -18.93 -7.61 -4.27
C VAL A 220 -19.16 -8.54 -3.09
N ILE A 221 -20.42 -8.87 -2.83
CA ILE A 221 -20.81 -9.83 -1.80
C ILE A 221 -21.27 -11.10 -2.52
N GLU A 222 -20.50 -12.17 -2.38
CA GLU A 222 -20.82 -13.46 -3.02
C GLU A 222 -21.96 -14.19 -2.29
N GLU A 223 -22.53 -15.18 -2.98
CA GLU A 223 -23.39 -16.18 -2.34
C GLU A 223 -22.62 -16.84 -1.18
N GLY A 224 -23.20 -16.81 0.02
CA GLY A 224 -22.53 -17.23 1.26
C GLY A 224 -21.88 -16.10 2.07
N GLY A 225 -21.94 -14.85 1.60
CA GLY A 225 -21.53 -13.66 2.36
C GLY A 225 -20.03 -13.37 2.34
N THR A 226 -19.29 -13.97 1.40
CA THR A 226 -17.87 -13.65 1.19
C THR A 226 -17.74 -12.26 0.57
N LEU A 227 -16.97 -11.39 1.20
CA LEU A 227 -16.67 -10.05 0.72
C LEU A 227 -15.48 -10.09 -0.25
N ARG A 228 -15.63 -9.51 -1.45
CA ARG A 228 -14.56 -9.37 -2.45
C ARG A 228 -14.40 -7.93 -2.92
N GLU A 229 -13.17 -7.61 -3.29
CA GLU A 229 -12.72 -6.28 -3.68
C GLU A 229 -13.09 -5.25 -2.59
N GLY A 230 -13.71 -4.15 -2.98
CA GLY A 230 -14.08 -3.05 -2.10
C GLY A 230 -13.11 -1.88 -2.20
N GLN A 231 -13.70 -0.69 -2.23
CA GLN A 231 -12.96 0.55 -2.41
C GLN A 231 -12.20 0.94 -1.14
N MET A 232 -11.00 1.46 -1.32
CA MET A 232 -10.22 2.10 -0.27
C MET A 232 -10.46 3.61 -0.30
N VAL A 233 -10.86 4.19 0.82
CA VAL A 233 -11.17 5.62 0.90
C VAL A 233 -9.88 6.44 0.94
N ILE A 234 -9.77 7.41 0.04
CA ILE A 234 -8.62 8.30 -0.10
C ILE A 234 -9.03 9.78 -0.12
N PRO A 235 -8.17 10.71 0.36
CA PRO A 235 -8.46 12.13 0.29
C PRO A 235 -8.11 12.75 -1.07
N GLU A 236 -8.92 13.71 -1.47
CA GLU A 236 -8.65 14.72 -2.48
C GLU A 236 -8.68 16.10 -1.81
N ILE A 237 -7.54 16.78 -1.77
CA ILE A 237 -7.42 18.08 -1.09
C ILE A 237 -7.30 19.22 -2.08
N CYS A 238 -7.98 20.33 -1.79
CA CYS A 238 -7.84 21.56 -2.58
C CYS A 238 -6.49 22.25 -2.31
N ASN A 239 -6.11 23.17 -3.20
CA ASN A 239 -4.83 23.89 -3.09
C ASN A 239 -4.71 24.69 -1.78
N GLY A 240 -5.80 25.22 -1.25
CA GLY A 240 -5.79 25.95 0.02
C GLY A 240 -5.36 25.09 1.21
N VAL A 241 -5.92 23.88 1.33
CA VAL A 241 -5.55 22.91 2.37
C VAL A 241 -4.12 22.43 2.16
N ARG A 242 -3.73 22.16 0.91
CA ARG A 242 -2.35 21.76 0.57
C ARG A 242 -1.33 22.80 1.02
N ASN A 243 -1.55 24.06 0.68
CA ASN A 243 -0.65 25.15 1.06
C ASN A 243 -0.61 25.34 2.59
N LYS A 244 -1.74 25.17 3.27
CA LYS A 244 -1.82 25.22 4.75
C LYS A 244 -0.96 24.12 5.37
N ILE A 245 -1.09 22.87 4.91
CA ILE A 245 -0.29 21.73 5.39
C ILE A 245 1.20 21.96 5.10
N GLU A 246 1.55 22.38 3.88
CA GLU A 246 2.93 22.63 3.49
C GLU A 246 3.57 23.73 4.36
N ALA A 247 2.87 24.83 4.60
CA ALA A 247 3.32 25.90 5.48
C ALA A 247 3.51 25.41 6.92
N ALA A 248 2.60 24.59 7.44
CA ALA A 248 2.69 24.04 8.78
C ALA A 248 3.85 23.03 8.94
N LEU A 249 4.24 22.34 7.86
CA LEU A 249 5.34 21.38 7.84
C LEU A 249 6.71 22.01 7.51
N ARG A 250 6.80 23.34 7.42
CA ARG A 250 8.04 24.05 7.03
C ARG A 250 9.24 23.68 7.93
N ASP A 251 9.01 23.59 9.23
CA ASP A 251 10.07 23.32 10.22
C ASP A 251 10.30 21.82 10.47
N ILE A 252 9.49 20.96 9.84
CA ILE A 252 9.71 19.52 9.89
C ILE A 252 10.73 19.17 8.81
N PRO A 253 11.88 18.55 9.16
CA PRO A 253 12.83 18.09 8.17
C PRO A 253 12.15 17.13 7.19
N THR A 254 12.30 17.39 5.90
CA THR A 254 12.02 16.35 4.92
C THR A 254 13.16 15.35 5.02
N PRO A 255 12.91 14.04 5.24
CA PRO A 255 13.96 13.06 5.18
C PRO A 255 14.62 13.21 3.83
N THR A 256 15.89 13.61 3.84
CA THR A 256 16.75 13.30 2.72
C THR A 256 16.71 11.79 2.64
N ALA A 257 16.10 11.24 1.57
CA ALA A 257 16.46 9.90 1.12
C ALA A 257 17.99 9.79 1.26
N PRO A 258 18.52 8.69 1.81
CA PRO A 258 19.95 8.58 2.10
C PRO A 258 20.69 9.14 0.89
N LYS A 259 21.33 10.30 1.08
CA LYS A 259 22.14 10.93 0.06
C LYS A 259 23.34 10.02 -0.09
N THR A 260 23.20 8.96 -0.89
CA THR A 260 24.36 8.41 -1.58
C THR A 260 24.96 9.58 -2.33
N SER A 261 26.20 9.90 -1.96
CA SER A 261 26.97 11.03 -2.44
C SER A 261 26.79 11.25 -3.95
N SER A 262 26.05 12.30 -4.32
CA SER A 262 25.49 12.49 -5.68
C SER A 262 26.51 12.50 -6.83
N SER A 263 27.79 12.84 -6.58
CA SER A 263 28.82 12.80 -7.62
C SER A 263 29.32 11.38 -7.92
N ARG A 264 29.39 10.50 -6.92
CA ARG A 264 29.74 9.09 -7.13
C ARG A 264 28.54 8.27 -7.59
N GLN A 265 27.33 8.60 -7.16
CA GLN A 265 26.13 7.87 -7.55
C GLN A 265 25.76 8.14 -9.01
N ALA A 266 25.80 9.39 -9.50
CA ALA A 266 25.55 9.67 -10.92
C ALA A 266 26.56 8.97 -11.84
N ALA A 267 27.84 8.93 -11.44
CA ALA A 267 28.86 8.18 -12.16
C ALA A 267 28.60 6.66 -12.12
N SER A 268 28.22 6.12 -10.95
CA SER A 268 27.88 4.70 -10.78
C SER A 268 26.60 4.29 -11.52
N ASP A 269 25.60 5.16 -11.58
CA ASP A 269 24.32 4.92 -12.25
C ASP A 269 24.52 4.93 -13.77
N GLN A 270 25.30 5.89 -14.28
CA GLN A 270 25.69 5.91 -15.69
C GLN A 270 26.53 4.69 -16.05
N GLU A 271 27.52 4.32 -15.23
CA GLU A 271 28.36 3.14 -15.47
C GLU A 271 27.54 1.84 -15.47
N SER A 272 26.55 1.73 -14.57
CA SER A 272 25.62 0.59 -14.57
C SER A 272 24.70 0.58 -15.78
N LEU A 273 24.22 1.75 -16.24
CA LEU A 273 23.44 1.87 -17.47
C LEU A 273 24.26 1.51 -18.71
N ASP A 274 25.53 1.91 -18.76
CA ASP A 274 26.47 1.58 -19.84
C ASP A 274 26.75 0.07 -19.87
N ARG A 275 26.95 -0.56 -18.70
CA ARG A 275 27.07 -2.03 -18.59
C ARG A 275 25.80 -2.74 -19.01
N ALA A 276 24.63 -2.26 -18.62
CA ALA A 276 23.35 -2.84 -19.01
C ALA A 276 23.11 -2.71 -20.53
N THR A 277 23.45 -1.57 -21.12
CA THR A 277 23.39 -1.33 -22.56
C THR A 277 24.34 -2.27 -23.31
N THR A 278 25.57 -2.40 -22.83
CA THR A 278 26.57 -3.33 -23.40
C THR A 278 26.09 -4.78 -23.30
N LEU A 279 25.48 -5.16 -22.18
CA LEU A 279 24.91 -6.49 -22.01
C LEU A 279 23.76 -6.74 -22.99
N ARG A 280 22.82 -5.80 -23.15
CA ARG A 280 21.73 -5.88 -24.13
C ARG A 280 22.26 -6.11 -25.54
N ASP A 281 23.23 -5.31 -25.96
CA ASP A 281 23.78 -5.38 -27.32
C ASP A 281 24.52 -6.70 -27.56
N CYS A 282 25.23 -7.21 -26.55
CA CYS A 282 25.85 -8.53 -26.59
C CYS A 282 24.81 -9.65 -26.75
N LEU A 283 23.68 -9.56 -26.03
CA LEU A 283 22.61 -10.54 -26.07
C LEU A 283 21.87 -10.54 -27.42
N ILE A 284 21.59 -9.36 -27.97
CA ILE A 284 21.04 -9.20 -29.32
C ILE A 284 21.98 -9.84 -30.35
N LYS A 285 23.27 -9.52 -30.29
CA LYS A 285 24.27 -10.09 -31.20
C LYS A 285 24.31 -11.62 -31.12
N ARG A 286 24.32 -12.19 -29.90
CA ARG A 286 24.30 -13.65 -29.69
C ARG A 286 23.03 -14.29 -30.25
N ALA A 287 21.88 -13.64 -30.10
CA ALA A 287 20.63 -14.12 -30.67
C ALA A 287 20.68 -14.13 -32.21
N LEU A 288 21.20 -13.07 -32.84
CA LEU A 288 21.39 -12.99 -34.30
C LEU A 288 22.35 -14.07 -34.84
N GLU A 289 23.33 -14.49 -34.04
CA GLU A 289 24.29 -15.54 -34.37
C GLU A 289 23.75 -16.96 -34.12
N GLY A 290 22.48 -17.11 -33.71
CA GLY A 290 21.86 -18.40 -33.40
C GLY A 290 22.28 -18.99 -32.05
N ASN A 291 22.95 -18.22 -31.20
CA ASN A 291 23.46 -18.61 -29.89
C ASN A 291 22.79 -17.81 -28.76
N ALA A 292 21.47 -17.64 -28.83
CA ALA A 292 20.71 -16.80 -27.93
C ALA A 292 20.96 -17.13 -26.44
N GLN A 293 21.04 -16.09 -25.62
CA GLN A 293 21.20 -16.20 -24.18
C GLN A 293 20.23 -15.29 -23.45
N ILE A 294 19.83 -15.73 -22.25
CA ILE A 294 19.00 -14.97 -21.32
C ILE A 294 19.59 -15.09 -19.92
N PHE A 295 19.38 -14.09 -19.09
CA PHE A 295 19.99 -13.99 -17.76
C PHE A 295 18.93 -14.15 -16.69
N THR A 296 19.24 -14.88 -15.62
CA THR A 296 18.46 -14.73 -14.39
C THR A 296 18.69 -13.34 -13.80
N TYR A 297 17.77 -12.84 -12.96
CA TYR A 297 18.01 -11.58 -12.24
C TYR A 297 19.34 -11.57 -11.46
N ALA A 298 19.75 -12.70 -10.88
CA ALA A 298 21.01 -12.80 -10.15
C ALA A 298 22.22 -12.68 -11.08
N GLY A 299 22.17 -13.33 -12.24
CA GLY A 299 23.21 -13.24 -13.25
C GLY A 299 23.32 -11.84 -13.83
N ALA A 300 22.18 -11.24 -14.17
CA ALA A 300 22.11 -9.86 -14.67
C ALA A 300 22.65 -8.88 -13.63
N TYR A 301 22.27 -9.04 -12.36
CA TYR A 301 22.81 -8.23 -11.28
C TYR A 301 24.33 -8.36 -11.19
N LYS A 302 24.86 -9.59 -11.26
CA LYS A 302 26.29 -9.84 -11.18
C LYS A 302 27.06 -9.16 -12.32
N HIS A 303 26.47 -9.15 -13.51
CA HIS A 303 27.06 -8.53 -14.69
C HIS A 303 27.02 -6.99 -14.61
N ILE A 304 25.90 -6.42 -14.17
CA ILE A 304 25.66 -4.97 -14.17
C ILE A 304 26.28 -4.28 -12.95
N PHE A 305 26.32 -4.94 -11.78
CA PHE A 305 26.73 -4.33 -10.52
C PHE A 305 27.92 -5.02 -9.85
N GLY A 306 28.46 -6.10 -10.43
CA GLY A 306 29.59 -6.84 -9.88
C GLY A 306 29.20 -7.89 -8.84
N ALA A 307 30.08 -8.20 -7.89
CA ALA A 307 29.91 -9.36 -7.00
C ALA A 307 28.67 -9.26 -6.08
N LEU A 308 27.95 -10.38 -5.96
CA LEU A 308 26.88 -10.57 -4.98
C LEU A 308 27.50 -10.73 -3.58
N ASN A 309 27.56 -9.66 -2.80
CA ASN A 309 28.17 -9.71 -1.46
C ASN A 309 27.24 -10.30 -0.37
N ALA A 310 26.00 -10.68 -0.70
CA ALA A 310 24.98 -11.09 0.27
C ALA A 310 23.95 -12.10 -0.30
N ARG A 311 23.02 -12.54 0.56
CA ARG A 311 21.82 -13.31 0.14
C ARG A 311 21.00 -12.49 -0.86
N TRP A 312 20.60 -13.14 -1.96
CA TRP A 312 19.70 -12.57 -2.97
C TRP A 312 18.39 -12.05 -2.34
N SER A 313 17.90 -10.90 -2.79
CA SER A 313 16.70 -10.25 -2.26
C SER A 313 15.92 -9.56 -3.38
N GLN A 314 14.63 -9.29 -3.16
CA GLN A 314 13.78 -8.57 -4.12
C GLN A 314 14.31 -7.17 -4.44
N ALA A 315 15.03 -6.53 -3.52
CA ALA A 315 15.63 -5.22 -3.76
C ALA A 315 16.66 -5.24 -4.91
N TYR A 316 17.46 -6.31 -5.00
CA TYR A 316 18.41 -6.49 -6.11
C TYR A 316 17.71 -6.75 -7.44
N ALA A 317 16.62 -7.51 -7.42
CA ALA A 317 15.80 -7.71 -8.62
C ALA A 317 15.24 -6.37 -9.12
N ASN A 318 14.71 -5.53 -8.21
CA ASN A 318 14.17 -4.22 -8.56
C ASN A 318 15.25 -3.27 -9.12
N GLN A 319 16.50 -3.35 -8.64
CA GLN A 319 17.61 -2.57 -9.21
C GLN A 319 17.92 -2.99 -10.65
N VAL A 320 17.93 -4.30 -10.92
CA VAL A 320 18.10 -4.83 -12.28
C VAL A 320 16.98 -4.37 -13.19
N ILE A 321 15.71 -4.49 -12.75
CA ILE A 321 14.54 -4.04 -13.53
C ILE A 321 14.67 -2.56 -13.87
N SER A 322 14.91 -1.72 -12.86
CA SER A 322 15.03 -0.27 -13.04
C SER A 322 16.09 0.12 -14.08
N VAL A 323 17.26 -0.54 -14.07
CA VAL A 323 18.33 -0.22 -15.04
C VAL A 323 18.02 -0.84 -16.40
N ALA A 324 17.47 -2.05 -16.45
CA ALA A 324 17.13 -2.74 -17.69
C ALA A 324 16.07 -1.99 -18.50
N GLU A 325 15.00 -1.52 -17.85
CA GLU A 325 13.97 -0.67 -18.44
C GLU A 325 14.52 0.67 -18.92
N SER A 326 15.61 1.16 -18.32
CA SER A 326 16.25 2.43 -18.71
C SER A 326 17.15 2.31 -19.94
N THR A 327 17.49 1.09 -20.37
CA THR A 327 18.28 0.91 -21.61
C THR A 327 17.48 1.38 -22.82
N ALA A 328 18.14 2.04 -23.79
CA ALA A 328 17.47 2.43 -25.03
C ALA A 328 16.89 1.19 -25.76
N PRO A 329 15.77 1.29 -26.47
CA PRO A 329 15.32 0.18 -27.31
C PRO A 329 16.32 -0.09 -28.45
N ALA A 330 16.50 -1.37 -28.81
CA ALA A 330 17.28 -1.81 -29.95
C ALA A 330 16.52 -2.92 -30.71
N GLU A 331 16.68 -2.97 -32.02
CA GLU A 331 15.94 -3.92 -32.86
C GLU A 331 16.48 -5.35 -32.73
N LEU A 332 15.58 -6.31 -32.52
CA LEU A 332 15.83 -7.74 -32.60
C LEU A 332 14.80 -8.39 -33.54
N PRO A 333 15.22 -8.98 -34.68
CA PRO A 333 14.30 -9.62 -35.62
C PRO A 333 13.38 -10.63 -34.93
N GLY A 334 12.07 -10.48 -35.17
CA GLY A 334 11.03 -11.30 -34.56
C GLY A 334 10.40 -10.70 -33.31
N LEU A 335 11.11 -9.83 -32.57
CA LEU A 335 10.58 -9.11 -31.40
C LEU A 335 10.44 -7.59 -31.61
N GLY A 336 11.11 -7.03 -32.63
CA GLY A 336 11.13 -5.58 -32.85
C GLY A 336 12.02 -4.86 -31.83
N ALA A 337 11.59 -3.68 -31.38
CA ALA A 337 12.33 -2.87 -30.42
C ALA A 337 12.32 -3.50 -29.00
N VAL A 338 13.46 -4.05 -28.58
CA VAL A 338 13.66 -4.67 -27.27
C VAL A 338 14.60 -3.86 -26.38
N ARG A 339 14.37 -3.91 -25.07
CA ARG A 339 15.30 -3.41 -24.04
C ARG A 339 15.97 -4.59 -23.33
N LEU A 340 16.86 -4.33 -22.37
CA LEU A 340 17.55 -5.41 -21.66
C LEU A 340 16.60 -6.34 -20.90
N ASP A 341 15.49 -5.82 -20.38
CA ASP A 341 14.50 -6.56 -19.60
C ASP A 341 13.87 -7.73 -20.38
N ALA A 342 13.81 -7.64 -21.71
CA ALA A 342 13.45 -8.73 -22.61
C ALA A 342 14.30 -10.00 -22.43
N PHE A 343 15.53 -9.86 -21.95
CA PHE A 343 16.47 -10.97 -21.77
C PHE A 343 16.63 -11.38 -20.30
N ILE A 344 15.88 -10.79 -19.38
CA ILE A 344 15.98 -11.06 -17.95
C ILE A 344 14.80 -11.90 -17.49
N VAL A 345 15.08 -13.08 -16.97
CA VAL A 345 14.07 -14.08 -16.65
C VAL A 345 14.09 -14.50 -15.19
N SER A 346 12.94 -14.98 -14.72
CA SER A 346 12.89 -15.65 -13.42
C SER A 346 13.63 -16.99 -13.51
N LYS A 347 14.42 -17.29 -12.47
CA LYS A 347 15.11 -18.59 -12.35
C LYS A 347 14.16 -19.79 -12.43
N ARG A 348 12.92 -19.62 -11.97
CA ARG A 348 11.94 -20.70 -11.84
C ARG A 348 11.20 -20.98 -13.14
N SER A 349 10.79 -19.92 -13.84
CA SER A 349 9.99 -20.03 -15.07
C SER A 349 10.82 -20.03 -16.34
N GLY A 350 12.02 -19.44 -16.32
CA GLY A 350 12.77 -19.17 -17.55
C GLY A 350 12.12 -18.10 -18.43
N LEU A 351 11.16 -17.34 -17.89
CA LEU A 351 10.43 -16.30 -18.60
C LEU A 351 10.62 -14.93 -17.95
N PRO A 352 10.46 -13.82 -18.71
CA PRO A 352 10.34 -12.48 -18.17
C PRO A 352 9.24 -12.37 -17.10
N SER A 353 9.37 -11.40 -16.19
CA SER A 353 8.33 -11.12 -15.19
C SER A 353 7.06 -10.59 -15.83
N ASP A 354 5.90 -10.79 -15.19
CA ASP A 354 4.60 -10.37 -15.74
C ASP A 354 4.54 -8.88 -16.13
N GLY A 355 5.19 -7.99 -15.36
CA GLY A 355 5.23 -6.55 -15.66
C GLY A 355 5.99 -6.18 -16.95
N HIS A 356 6.85 -7.06 -17.47
CA HIS A 356 7.55 -6.84 -18.73
C HIS A 356 6.56 -6.74 -19.89
N TRP A 357 5.59 -7.66 -19.94
CA TRP A 357 4.64 -7.79 -21.04
C TRP A 357 3.72 -6.59 -21.19
N GLU A 358 3.49 -5.82 -20.13
CA GLU A 358 2.68 -4.59 -20.18
C GLU A 358 3.32 -3.50 -21.06
N SER A 359 4.64 -3.55 -21.26
CA SER A 359 5.41 -2.54 -22.00
C SER A 359 6.05 -3.05 -23.30
N ALA A 360 5.99 -4.36 -23.55
CA ALA A 360 6.57 -4.99 -24.73
C ALA A 360 5.68 -4.79 -25.98
N ASN A 361 6.31 -4.62 -27.14
CA ASN A 361 5.63 -4.55 -28.43
C ASN A 361 5.47 -5.92 -29.11
N TYR A 362 5.69 -7.00 -28.36
CA TYR A 362 5.59 -8.38 -28.80
C TYR A 362 4.91 -9.18 -27.68
N ASP A 363 4.32 -10.31 -28.03
CA ASP A 363 3.68 -11.19 -27.07
C ASP A 363 4.62 -12.32 -26.61
N ARG A 364 4.07 -13.18 -25.75
CA ARG A 364 4.82 -14.30 -25.20
C ARG A 364 5.17 -15.34 -26.27
N GLU A 365 4.32 -15.57 -27.27
CA GLU A 365 4.58 -16.55 -28.33
C GLU A 365 5.72 -16.08 -29.23
N ASP A 366 5.76 -14.79 -29.56
CA ASP A 366 6.87 -14.15 -30.25
C ASP A 366 8.18 -14.32 -29.46
N TRP A 367 8.15 -14.02 -28.16
CA TRP A 367 9.30 -14.17 -27.28
C TRP A 367 9.80 -15.62 -27.22
N GLU A 368 8.90 -16.59 -27.02
CA GLU A 368 9.25 -18.01 -26.96
C GLU A 368 9.80 -18.51 -28.30
N ARG A 369 9.29 -18.01 -29.42
CA ARG A 369 9.81 -18.32 -30.76
C ARG A 369 11.24 -17.82 -30.97
N VAL A 370 11.58 -16.63 -30.48
CA VAL A 370 12.91 -16.00 -30.70
C VAL A 370 13.92 -16.40 -29.64
N LEU A 371 13.51 -16.49 -28.37
CA LEU A 371 14.38 -16.67 -27.20
C LEU A 371 14.03 -17.90 -26.35
N GLY A 372 12.98 -18.66 -26.66
CA GLY A 372 12.54 -19.80 -25.84
C GLY A 372 13.53 -20.96 -25.77
N THR A 373 14.48 -21.05 -26.72
CA THR A 373 15.59 -22.02 -26.70
C THR A 373 16.91 -21.42 -26.22
N ALA A 374 16.90 -20.18 -25.71
CA ALA A 374 18.11 -19.50 -25.27
C ALA A 374 18.76 -20.20 -24.06
N THR A 375 20.08 -20.14 -23.98
CA THR A 375 20.81 -20.65 -22.81
C THR A 375 20.66 -19.70 -21.64
N ILE A 376 20.21 -20.21 -20.48
CA ILE A 376 20.07 -19.42 -19.24
C ILE A 376 21.44 -19.25 -18.56
N VAL A 377 21.82 -18.00 -18.31
CA VAL A 377 23.01 -17.59 -17.56
C VAL A 377 22.62 -17.18 -16.13
N TYR A 378 23.35 -17.72 -15.16
CA TYR A 378 23.03 -17.62 -13.72
C TYR A 378 23.83 -16.56 -12.96
#